data_AF-A0A9W8ZT95-F1
#
_entry.id   AF-A0A9W8ZT95-F1
#
_cell.length_a   1.000
_cell.length_b   1.000
_cell.length_c   1.000
_cell.angle_alpha   90.00
_cell.angle_beta   90.00
_cell.angle_gamma   90.00
#
_symmetry.space_group_name_H-M   'P 1'
#
loop_
_entity.id
_entity.type
_entity.pdbx_description
1 polymer ?
#
loop_
_entity_poly.entity_id
_entity_poly.type
_entity_poly.pdbx_seq_one_letter_code
_entity_poly.pdbx_strand_id
1 'polypeptide(L)'
;TVSGWTKHNNSNQQFILTPLGHGGGYLVQNAWNGNYATVEDGISTGVAVVGSGFPATWVLEEIRHINAGSPSTSNCFRIRWPNSKFVFDLEGYGCDKDGTRIQLAYEQDPVHPCQVWRF
;
A
#
# COMPACT_ATOMS: atom_id res chain seq x y z
N THR A 1 6.98 11.57 -3.30
CA THR A 1 6.47 10.31 -3.88
C THR A 1 6.77 9.14 -2.97
N VAL A 2 5.89 8.15 -2.87
CA VAL A 2 6.17 6.86 -2.20
C VAL A 2 6.64 5.87 -3.27
N SER A 3 7.69 5.11 -2.96
CA SER A 3 8.33 4.19 -3.92
C SER A 3 8.79 2.91 -3.24
N GLY A 4 8.82 1.82 -3.99
CA GLY A 4 9.47 0.58 -3.64
C GLY A 4 10.99 0.77 -3.53
N TRP A 5 11.58 0.07 -2.58
CA TRP A 5 13.02 0.07 -2.35
C TRP A 5 13.43 -1.23 -1.65
N THR A 6 14.65 -1.69 -1.91
CA THR A 6 15.25 -2.81 -1.22
C THR A 6 15.20 -2.59 0.30
N LYS A 7 14.74 -3.60 1.04
CA LYS A 7 14.58 -3.52 2.51
C LYS A 7 15.93 -3.23 3.18
N HIS A 8 16.00 -2.11 3.88
CA HIS A 8 17.17 -1.67 4.64
C HIS A 8 16.81 -1.20 6.07
N ASN A 9 15.56 -1.37 6.50
CA ASN A 9 15.06 -1.17 7.88
C ASN A 9 15.19 0.25 8.45
N ASN A 10 15.50 1.26 7.63
CA ASN A 10 15.54 2.65 8.08
C ASN A 10 14.12 3.17 8.33
N SER A 11 14.01 4.26 9.09
CA SER A 11 12.72 4.85 9.48
C SER A 11 11.86 5.30 8.29
N ASN A 12 12.45 5.63 7.14
CA ASN A 12 11.71 5.96 5.92
C ASN A 12 11.00 4.74 5.28
N GLN A 13 11.29 3.50 5.72
CA GLN A 13 10.58 2.27 5.36
C GLN A 13 9.63 1.78 6.46
N GLN A 14 9.46 2.56 7.54
CA GLN A 14 8.58 2.21 8.66
C GLN A 14 7.32 3.07 8.60
N PHE A 15 6.17 2.44 8.85
CA PHE A 15 4.87 3.10 8.77
C PHE A 15 4.04 2.82 10.03
N ILE A 16 3.35 3.84 10.50
CA ILE A 16 2.38 3.79 11.60
C ILE A 16 0.99 3.67 10.98
N LEU A 17 0.27 2.62 11.37
CA LEU A 17 -1.12 2.39 10.96
C LEU A 17 -2.06 2.79 12.10
N THR A 18 -2.73 3.92 11.97
CA THR A 18 -3.68 4.40 12.99
C THR A 18 -5.11 4.04 12.58
N PRO A 19 -5.83 3.20 13.34
CA PRO A 19 -7.20 2.84 13.01
C PRO A 19 -8.15 4.03 13.16
N LEU A 20 -9.12 4.13 12.26
CA LEU A 20 -10.17 5.15 12.29
C LEU A 20 -11.52 4.54 12.68
N GLY A 21 -12.07 4.96 13.83
CA GLY A 21 -13.45 4.68 14.25
C GLY A 21 -13.88 3.21 14.12
N HIS A 22 -15.18 3.00 13.87
CA HIS A 22 -15.82 1.68 13.78
C HIS A 22 -15.53 0.94 12.46
N GLY A 23 -14.25 0.72 12.15
CA GLY A 23 -13.83 0.06 10.91
C GLY A 23 -13.76 0.99 9.70
N GLY A 24 -13.58 2.29 9.94
CA GLY A 24 -13.46 3.31 8.89
C GLY A 24 -12.16 3.27 8.11
N GLY A 25 -11.28 2.29 8.34
CA GLY A 25 -9.97 2.15 7.72
C GLY A 25 -8.84 2.63 8.62
N TYR A 26 -7.71 3.00 7.99
CA TYR A 26 -6.48 3.37 8.65
C TYR A 26 -5.89 4.64 8.02
N LEU A 27 -5.26 5.46 8.86
CA LEU A 27 -4.25 6.39 8.40
C LEU A 27 -2.92 5.64 8.27
N VAL A 28 -2.20 5.90 7.19
CA VAL A 28 -0.88 5.32 6.94
C VAL A 28 0.14 6.45 6.99
N GLN A 29 0.93 6.52 8.07
CA GLN A 29 1.89 7.59 8.29
C GLN A 29 3.32 7.06 8.20
N ASN A 30 4.21 7.75 7.51
CA ASN A 30 5.63 7.42 7.50
C ASN A 30 6.29 7.84 8.83
N ALA A 31 7.00 6.91 9.46
CA ALA A 31 7.58 7.13 10.79
C ALA A 31 8.78 8.10 10.78
N TRP A 32 9.42 8.34 9.63
CA TRP A 32 10.56 9.24 9.53
C TRP A 32 10.17 10.72 9.44
N ASN A 33 9.20 11.05 8.59
CA ASN A 33 8.84 12.44 8.32
C ASN A 33 7.43 12.83 8.78
N GLY A 34 6.63 11.88 9.28
CA GLY A 34 5.27 12.13 9.74
C GLY A 34 4.25 12.39 8.62
N ASN A 35 4.65 12.28 7.35
CA ASN A 35 3.73 12.45 6.23
C ASN A 35 2.82 11.22 6.08
N TYR A 36 1.58 11.46 5.67
CA TYR A 36 0.59 10.44 5.41
C TYR A 36 0.62 10.02 3.94
N ALA A 37 0.36 8.75 3.67
CA ALA A 37 0.12 8.27 2.32
C ALA A 37 -1.21 8.83 1.80
N THR A 38 -1.17 9.45 0.62
CA THR A 38 -2.32 9.99 -0.11
C THR A 38 -2.04 9.88 -1.62
N VAL A 39 -2.85 10.53 -2.46
CA VAL A 39 -2.72 10.57 -3.92
C VAL A 39 -2.70 12.00 -4.43
N GLU A 40 -2.00 12.28 -5.54
CA GLU A 40 -1.88 13.63 -6.10
C GLU A 40 -3.10 14.03 -6.95
N ASP A 41 -3.52 13.19 -7.90
CA ASP A 41 -4.44 13.59 -8.99
C ASP A 41 -5.68 12.69 -9.10
N GLY A 42 -6.48 12.65 -8.03
CA GLY A 42 -7.75 11.92 -8.01
C GLY A 42 -7.60 10.39 -7.98
N ILE A 43 -8.70 9.67 -8.21
CA ILE A 43 -8.78 8.21 -8.00
C ILE A 43 -8.87 7.51 -9.35
N SER A 44 -7.72 7.19 -9.93
CA SER A 44 -7.62 6.46 -11.19
C SER A 44 -6.33 5.64 -11.29
N THR A 45 -6.25 4.73 -12.27
CA THR A 45 -5.06 3.91 -12.50
C THR A 45 -3.87 4.79 -12.93
N GLY A 46 -2.70 4.53 -12.35
CA GLY A 46 -1.45 5.24 -12.66
C GLY A 46 -1.21 6.48 -11.81
N VAL A 47 -2.18 6.88 -10.98
CA VAL A 47 -2.00 8.00 -10.04
C VAL A 47 -1.01 7.60 -8.94
N ALA A 48 -0.02 8.44 -8.71
CA ALA A 48 1.02 8.17 -7.72
C ALA A 48 0.45 8.20 -6.29
N VAL A 49 0.91 7.25 -5.47
CA VAL A 49 0.80 7.37 -4.01
C VAL A 49 1.95 8.25 -3.52
N VAL A 50 1.63 9.26 -2.73
CA VAL A 50 2.58 10.26 -2.26
C VAL A 50 2.48 10.47 -0.75
N GLY A 51 3.56 11.01 -0.17
CA GLY A 51 3.55 11.48 1.20
C GLY A 51 3.08 12.94 1.25
N SER A 52 2.11 13.25 2.10
CA SER A 52 1.58 14.60 2.32
C SER A 52 1.38 14.89 3.80
N GLY A 53 1.39 16.17 4.18
CA GLY A 53 0.95 16.58 5.53
C GLY A 53 -0.56 16.41 5.74
N PHE A 54 -1.34 16.18 4.68
CA PHE A 54 -2.77 15.95 4.74
C PHE A 54 -3.09 14.45 4.67
N PRO A 55 -3.80 13.89 5.66
CA PRO A 55 -4.10 12.47 5.72
C PRO A 55 -5.16 12.04 4.70
N ALA A 56 -5.03 10.81 4.21
CA ALA A 56 -6.10 10.07 3.55
C ALA A 56 -6.36 8.76 4.29
N THR A 57 -7.59 8.27 4.15
CA THR A 57 -8.02 7.00 4.74
C THR A 57 -7.78 5.85 3.77
N TRP A 58 -7.32 4.72 4.28
CA TRP A 58 -7.07 3.49 3.51
C TRP A 58 -7.74 2.28 4.14
N VAL A 59 -8.26 1.36 3.33
CA VAL A 59 -8.80 0.08 3.80
C VAL A 59 -7.70 -0.98 3.70
N LEU A 60 -7.49 -1.74 4.77
CA LEU A 60 -6.58 -2.89 4.78
C LEU A 60 -7.41 -4.17 4.67
N GLU A 61 -7.28 -4.85 3.53
CA GLU A 61 -7.99 -6.09 3.22
C GLU A 61 -7.02 -7.26 3.34
N GLU A 62 -7.28 -8.19 4.25
CA GLU A 62 -6.46 -9.40 4.44
C GLU A 62 -6.67 -10.38 3.27
N ILE A 63 -5.59 -10.78 2.61
CA ILE A 63 -5.60 -11.76 1.53
C ILE A 63 -5.10 -13.11 2.06
N ARG A 64 -6.04 -14.03 2.30
CA ARG A 64 -5.79 -15.32 2.99
C ARG A 64 -5.20 -16.44 2.11
N HIS A 65 -5.05 -16.23 0.79
CA HIS A 65 -4.83 -17.35 -0.15
C HIS A 65 -3.70 -17.16 -1.17
N ILE A 66 -2.69 -16.34 -0.91
CA ILE A 66 -1.59 -16.12 -1.87
C ILE A 66 -0.51 -17.22 -1.78
N ASN A 67 -0.46 -17.96 -0.66
CA ASN A 67 0.55 -18.98 -0.41
C ASN A 67 -0.09 -20.29 0.06
N ALA A 68 -0.65 -21.09 -0.85
CA ALA A 68 -1.15 -22.44 -0.53
C ALA A 68 -0.03 -23.47 -0.18
N GLY A 69 1.23 -23.04 -0.01
CA GLY A 69 2.37 -23.93 0.20
C GLY A 69 3.53 -23.39 1.05
N SER A 70 3.40 -22.21 1.69
CA SER A 70 4.42 -21.69 2.59
C SER A 70 3.86 -21.61 4.02
N PRO A 71 4.50 -22.23 5.03
CA PRO A 71 4.04 -22.21 6.42
C PRO A 71 4.23 -20.84 7.11
N SER A 72 4.65 -19.80 6.38
CA SER A 72 4.77 -18.46 6.93
C SER A 72 3.40 -17.80 7.05
N THR A 73 2.93 -17.70 8.29
CA THR A 73 1.74 -17.00 8.80
C THR A 73 1.75 -15.47 8.60
N SER A 74 2.56 -14.95 7.67
CA SER A 74 2.62 -13.52 7.42
C SER A 74 1.35 -13.05 6.73
N ASN A 75 0.50 -12.34 7.48
CA ASN A 75 -0.71 -11.72 6.96
C ASN A 75 -0.35 -10.84 5.77
N CYS A 76 -0.89 -11.19 4.61
CA CYS A 76 -0.74 -10.41 3.38
C CYS A 76 -1.95 -9.51 3.24
N PHE A 77 -1.73 -8.26 2.84
CA PHE A 77 -2.77 -7.26 2.76
C PHE A 77 -2.80 -6.62 1.38
N ARG A 78 -3.99 -6.22 0.98
CA ARG A 78 -4.23 -5.25 -0.08
C ARG A 78 -4.60 -3.94 0.58
N ILE A 79 -3.95 -2.86 0.16
CA ILE A 79 -4.20 -1.50 0.67
C ILE A 79 -5.07 -0.79 -0.36
N ARG A 80 -6.29 -0.42 0.03
CA ARG A 80 -7.36 -0.02 -0.89
C ARG A 80 -7.83 1.41 -0.62
N TRP A 81 -8.07 2.16 -1.69
CA TRP A 81 -8.78 3.43 -1.60
C TRP A 81 -10.25 3.18 -1.21
N PRO A 82 -10.79 3.85 -0.16
CA PRO A 82 -12.11 3.56 0.39
C PRO A 82 -13.22 3.54 -0.65
N ASN A 83 -14.15 2.58 -0.49
CA ASN A 83 -15.33 2.42 -1.35
C ASN A 83 -15.02 2.32 -2.85
N SER A 84 -13.85 1.80 -3.21
CA SER A 84 -13.41 1.69 -4.60
C SER A 84 -12.67 0.39 -4.87
N LYS A 85 -12.39 0.15 -6.15
CA LYS A 85 -11.57 -0.96 -6.63
C LYS A 85 -10.10 -0.59 -6.85
N PHE A 86 -9.68 0.60 -6.44
CA PHE A 86 -8.31 1.06 -6.59
C PHE A 86 -7.47 0.68 -5.38
N VAL A 87 -6.30 0.12 -5.64
CA VAL A 87 -5.39 -0.45 -4.64
C VAL A 87 -3.96 0.03 -4.87
N PHE A 88 -3.13 -0.05 -3.84
CA PHE A 88 -1.69 0.12 -3.99
C PHE A 88 -1.12 -0.94 -4.93
N ASP A 89 -0.35 -0.47 -5.90
CA ASP A 89 0.32 -1.24 -6.94
C ASP A 89 1.77 -0.80 -7.04
N LEU A 90 2.70 -1.76 -7.03
CA LEU A 90 4.09 -1.52 -7.41
C LEU A 90 4.19 -1.48 -8.93
N GLU A 91 4.50 -0.30 -9.47
CA GLU A 91 4.48 -0.03 -10.92
C GLU A 91 5.32 -1.04 -11.73
N GLY A 92 4.95 -1.20 -13.01
CA GLY A 92 5.69 -2.07 -13.93
C GLY A 92 5.49 -3.56 -13.61
N TYR A 93 4.30 -3.93 -13.15
CA TYR A 93 3.95 -5.31 -12.75
C TYR A 93 4.83 -5.85 -11.61
N GLY A 94 5.21 -4.98 -10.67
CA GLY A 94 6.07 -5.33 -9.55
C GLY A 94 7.55 -5.19 -9.88
N CYS A 95 7.96 -4.15 -10.60
CA CYS A 95 9.36 -3.90 -10.90
C CYS A 95 10.16 -3.73 -9.61
N ASP A 96 11.17 -4.58 -9.42
CA ASP A 96 11.99 -4.67 -8.20
C ASP A 96 13.12 -3.63 -8.13
N LYS A 97 13.23 -2.75 -9.14
CA LYS A 97 14.21 -1.67 -9.15
C LYS A 97 13.93 -0.67 -8.01
N ASP A 98 14.98 -0.29 -7.30
CA ASP A 98 14.91 0.77 -6.30
C ASP A 98 14.36 2.07 -6.92
N GLY A 99 13.37 2.66 -6.25
CA GLY A 99 12.69 3.87 -6.70
C GLY A 99 11.49 3.61 -7.61
N THR A 100 11.14 2.35 -7.91
CA THR A 100 9.87 2.04 -8.60
C THR A 100 8.71 2.65 -7.84
N ARG A 101 7.86 3.40 -8.53
CA ARG A 101 6.77 4.16 -7.92
C ARG A 101 5.68 3.23 -7.37
N ILE A 102 5.07 3.64 -6.25
CA ILE A 102 3.78 3.08 -5.82
C ILE A 102 2.67 3.93 -6.42
N GLN A 103 1.69 3.28 -7.03
CA GLN A 103 0.56 3.93 -7.69
C GLN A 103 -0.76 3.28 -7.31
N LEU A 104 -1.87 3.94 -7.65
CA LEU A 104 -3.17 3.29 -7.71
C LEU A 104 -3.28 2.46 -8.98
N ALA A 105 -3.82 1.26 -8.85
CA ALA A 105 -4.31 0.47 -9.97
C ALA A 105 -5.63 -0.20 -9.61
N TYR A 106 -6.41 -0.57 -10.62
CA TYR A 106 -7.60 -1.39 -10.41
C TYR A 106 -7.18 -2.77 -9.86
N GLU A 107 -7.93 -3.30 -8.89
CA GLU A 107 -7.68 -4.61 -8.29
C GLU A 107 -7.65 -5.72 -9.35
N GLN A 108 -6.72 -6.64 -9.22
CA GLN A 108 -6.64 -7.83 -10.07
C GLN A 108 -7.29 -9.05 -9.39
N ASP A 109 -7.94 -9.87 -10.21
CA ASP A 109 -8.48 -11.18 -9.86
C ASP A 109 -8.12 -12.18 -10.99
N PRO A 110 -7.23 -13.17 -10.75
CA PRO A 110 -6.60 -13.50 -9.47
C PRO A 110 -5.67 -12.40 -8.94
N VAL A 111 -5.48 -12.37 -7.62
CA VAL A 111 -4.65 -11.35 -6.95
C VAL A 111 -3.21 -11.39 -7.47
N HIS A 112 -2.74 -10.29 -8.05
CA HIS A 112 -1.37 -10.18 -8.53
C HIS A 112 -0.41 -9.77 -7.38
N PRO A 113 0.81 -10.35 -7.30
CA PRO A 113 1.77 -10.04 -6.23
C PRO A 113 2.16 -8.56 -6.09
N CYS A 114 2.11 -7.78 -7.17
CA CYS A 114 2.40 -6.34 -7.14
C CYS A 114 1.36 -5.50 -6.37
N GLN A 115 0.20 -6.10 -6.03
CA GLN A 115 -0.88 -5.47 -5.26
C GLN A 115 -0.97 -6.00 -3.82
N VAL A 116 0.08 -6.68 -3.36
CA VAL A 116 0.12 -7.44 -2.11
C VAL A 116 1.25 -6.93 -1.24
N TRP A 117 0.93 -6.63 0.01
CA TRP A 117 1.84 -6.02 0.97
C TRP A 117 1.93 -6.89 2.21
N ARG A 118 3.14 -7.04 2.75
CA ARG A 118 3.41 -7.73 4.02
C ARG A 118 3.87 -6.69 5.04
N PHE A 119 3.36 -6.81 6.26
CA PHE A 119 3.76 -5.98 7.40
C PHE A 119 4.64 -6.80 8.36
#